data_AF-A0A125YXS0-F1
#
_entry.id   AF-A0A125YXS0-F1
#
_cell.length_a   1.000
_cell.length_b   1.000
_cell.length_c   1.000
_cell.angle_alpha   90.00
_cell.angle_beta   90.00
_cell.angle_gamma   90.00
#
_symmetry.space_group_name_H-M   'P 1'
#
loop_
_entity.id
_entity.type
_entity.pdbx_description
1 polymer ?
#
loop_
_entity_poly.entity_id
_entity_poly.type
_entity_poly.pdbx_seq_one_letter_code
_entity_poly.pdbx_strand_id
1 'polypeptide(L)'
;MSAGAVTAQPLPSPKAGLGAAMAFAPPASSAAGVLALLHERDSALQAASLHRLLQMIDVWWTEIADYLADIEALYEDESFAERQLAGFIASRVYFHLEEYGEALKFALGSGNWFDITQKSLYVQRMLAECVDTFIRNGQRAFVPQQLAAGRQVSVQLPEIDMEEDQD
;
A
#
# COMPACT_ATOMS: atom_id res chain seq x y z
N MET A 1 59.00 -54.53 21.18
CA MET A 1 59.59 -53.19 21.01
C MET A 1 58.83 -52.49 19.89
N SER A 2 58.33 -51.28 20.18
CA SER A 2 57.81 -50.24 19.26
C SER A 2 56.63 -50.60 18.35
N ALA A 3 55.44 -50.02 18.55
CA ALA A 3 55.04 -48.62 18.25
C ALA A 3 54.97 -48.40 16.73
N GLY A 4 53.78 -48.24 16.14
CA GLY A 4 53.09 -46.95 15.98
C GLY A 4 52.78 -46.82 14.48
N ALA A 5 51.52 -46.84 14.04
CA ALA A 5 50.59 -45.71 13.93
C ALA A 5 50.76 -44.91 12.62
N VAL A 6 49.64 -44.28 12.22
CA VAL A 6 49.48 -43.23 11.20
C VAL A 6 49.02 -43.74 9.83
N THR A 7 47.71 -43.91 9.60
CA THR A 7 46.62 -42.91 9.42
C THR A 7 46.49 -42.47 7.95
N ALA A 8 45.27 -42.67 7.45
CA ALA A 8 44.78 -42.40 6.10
C ALA A 8 44.89 -40.92 5.68
N GLN A 9 45.03 -40.72 4.37
CA GLN A 9 44.53 -39.56 3.64
C GLN A 9 44.12 -40.00 2.22
N PRO A 10 43.06 -39.40 1.64
CA PRO A 10 43.26 -38.14 0.94
C PRO A 10 42.33 -37.01 1.39
N LEU A 11 42.92 -35.82 1.42
CA LEU A 11 42.33 -34.51 1.64
C LEU A 11 41.29 -34.15 0.55
N PRO A 12 40.11 -33.62 0.90
CA PRO A 12 39.37 -32.72 0.04
C PRO A 12 39.60 -31.26 0.46
N SER A 13 39.77 -30.37 -0.50
CA SER A 13 39.71 -28.91 -0.30
C SER A 13 39.13 -28.25 -1.56
N PRO A 14 38.77 -26.97 -1.52
CA PRO A 14 37.45 -26.52 -1.10
C PRO A 14 36.78 -25.74 -2.25
N LYS A 15 35.46 -25.55 -2.17
CA LYS A 15 34.82 -24.30 -2.62
C LYS A 15 33.39 -24.30 -2.11
N ALA A 16 33.21 -23.58 -1.01
CA ALA A 16 31.91 -23.12 -0.54
C ALA A 16 31.15 -22.51 -1.71
N GLY A 17 30.07 -23.16 -2.11
CA GLY A 17 29.04 -22.52 -2.91
C GLY A 17 28.52 -21.35 -2.09
N LEU A 18 28.66 -20.15 -2.64
CA LEU A 18 28.20 -18.90 -2.08
C LEU A 18 26.66 -18.92 -2.02
N GLY A 19 26.11 -19.58 -1.00
CA GLY A 19 24.77 -19.32 -0.53
C GLY A 19 24.80 -17.95 0.11
N ALA A 20 24.64 -16.89 -0.70
CA ALA A 20 24.27 -15.59 -0.20
C ALA A 20 22.86 -15.72 0.39
N ALA A 21 22.79 -16.23 1.62
CA ALA A 21 21.67 -15.94 2.49
C ALA A 21 21.65 -14.42 2.61
N MET A 22 20.78 -13.76 1.83
CA MET A 22 20.43 -12.38 2.09
C MET A 22 19.91 -12.37 3.52
N ALA A 23 20.76 -11.88 4.43
CA ALA A 23 20.38 -11.68 5.81
C ALA A 23 19.08 -10.89 5.78
N PHE A 24 18.01 -11.47 6.31
CA PHE A 24 16.81 -10.73 6.67
C PHE A 24 17.27 -9.75 7.75
N ALA A 25 17.66 -8.55 7.31
CA ALA A 25 17.94 -7.46 8.23
C ALA A 25 16.68 -7.30 9.09
N PRO A 26 16.81 -7.21 10.43
CA PRO A 26 15.66 -6.95 11.26
C PRO A 26 14.93 -5.71 10.72
N PRO A 27 13.59 -5.67 10.73
CA PRO A 27 12.86 -4.49 10.32
C PRO A 27 13.46 -3.29 11.06
N ALA A 28 13.78 -2.23 10.32
CA ALA A 28 14.34 -1.02 10.91
C ALA A 28 13.44 -0.60 12.08
N SER A 29 14.03 -0.18 13.20
CA SER A 29 13.27 0.17 14.41
C SER A 29 12.34 1.39 14.23
N SER A 30 12.38 2.06 13.08
CA SER A 30 11.58 3.22 12.69
C SER A 30 11.68 3.46 11.17
N ALA A 31 10.68 4.12 10.60
CA ALA A 31 10.66 4.57 9.20
C ALA A 31 11.31 5.96 8.99
N ALA A 32 11.60 6.70 10.06
CA ALA A 32 12.08 8.09 10.02
C ALA A 32 13.26 8.33 9.06
N GLY A 33 14.24 7.42 9.02
CA GLY A 33 15.39 7.54 8.12
C GLY A 33 15.04 7.44 6.63
N VAL A 34 13.97 6.71 6.30
CA VAL A 34 13.44 6.60 4.93
C VAL A 34 12.56 7.80 4.61
N LEU A 35 11.73 8.24 5.56
CA LEU A 35 10.86 9.41 5.44
C LEU A 35 11.67 10.71 5.24
N ALA A 36 12.85 10.81 5.84
CA ALA A 36 13.76 11.95 5.61
C ALA A 36 14.18 12.08 4.12
N LEU A 37 14.24 10.98 3.37
CA LEU A 37 14.60 10.99 1.94
C LEU A 37 13.48 11.58 1.06
N LEU A 38 12.24 11.62 1.56
CA LEU A 38 11.10 12.18 0.84
C LEU A 38 11.28 13.70 0.59
N HIS A 39 12.00 14.37 1.48
CA HIS A 39 12.30 15.80 1.43
C HIS A 39 13.52 16.17 0.58
N GLU A 40 14.23 15.18 0.03
CA GLU A 40 15.40 15.46 -0.79
C GLU A 40 15.04 15.98 -2.18
N ARG A 41 15.94 16.78 -2.78
CA ARG A 41 15.72 17.40 -4.10
C ARG A 41 15.81 16.42 -5.27
N ASP A 42 16.37 15.25 -5.05
CA ASP A 42 16.58 14.24 -6.09
C ASP A 42 15.36 13.30 -6.17
N SER A 43 14.65 13.37 -7.29
CA SER A 43 13.47 12.52 -7.56
C SER A 43 13.80 11.02 -7.53
N ALA A 44 15.03 10.63 -7.83
CA ALA A 44 15.45 9.23 -7.75
C ALA A 44 15.54 8.75 -6.29
N LEU A 45 15.97 9.62 -5.37
CA LEU A 45 15.99 9.32 -3.93
C LEU A 45 14.57 9.26 -3.37
N GLN A 46 13.71 10.19 -3.78
CA GLN A 46 12.29 10.16 -3.41
C GLN A 46 11.63 8.86 -3.89
N ALA A 47 11.81 8.47 -5.15
CA ALA A 47 11.30 7.20 -5.67
C ALA A 47 11.81 5.99 -4.87
N ALA A 48 13.13 5.90 -4.64
CA ALA A 48 13.72 4.83 -3.84
C ALA A 48 13.15 4.78 -2.41
N SER A 49 12.83 5.93 -1.83
CA SER A 49 12.19 6.01 -0.53
C SER A 49 10.78 5.42 -0.56
N LEU A 50 9.96 5.75 -1.57
CA LEU A 50 8.60 5.23 -1.73
C LEU A 50 8.58 3.70 -1.84
N HIS A 51 9.46 3.10 -2.66
CA HIS A 51 9.59 1.63 -2.76
C HIS A 51 9.89 0.99 -1.41
N ARG A 52 10.73 1.65 -0.61
CA ARG A 52 11.10 1.16 0.71
C ARG A 52 9.98 1.34 1.73
N LEU A 53 9.26 2.47 1.68
CA LEU A 53 8.08 2.71 2.51
C LEU A 53 6.99 1.67 2.25
N LEU A 54 6.74 1.32 0.99
CA LEU A 54 5.74 0.32 0.65
C LEU A 54 6.01 -1.05 1.31
N GLN A 55 7.27 -1.46 1.45
CA GLN A 55 7.64 -2.74 2.08
C GLN A 55 7.38 -2.78 3.58
N MET A 56 7.28 -1.63 4.23
CA MET A 56 7.20 -1.51 5.69
C MET A 56 5.92 -0.82 6.16
N ILE A 57 5.02 -0.50 5.23
CA ILE A 57 3.81 0.27 5.46
C ILE A 57 2.89 -0.37 6.50
N ASP A 58 2.75 -1.69 6.49
CA ASP A 58 1.85 -2.39 7.41
C ASP A 58 2.34 -2.38 8.86
N VAL A 59 3.62 -2.06 9.09
CA VAL A 59 4.22 -2.01 10.43
C VAL A 59 4.31 -0.57 10.92
N TRP A 60 4.68 0.37 10.04
CA TRP A 60 4.99 1.76 10.39
C TRP A 60 3.98 2.75 9.83
N TRP A 61 2.76 2.33 9.53
CA TRP A 61 1.72 3.21 8.96
C TRP A 61 1.50 4.46 9.81
N THR A 62 1.65 4.38 11.15
CA THR A 62 1.49 5.53 12.06
C THR A 62 2.55 6.60 11.81
N GLU A 63 3.83 6.21 11.67
CA GLU A 63 4.92 7.14 11.35
C GLU A 63 4.76 7.70 9.93
N ILE A 64 4.25 6.89 8.99
CA ILE A 64 4.07 7.31 7.60
C ILE A 64 2.87 8.26 7.47
N ALA A 65 1.84 8.09 8.30
CA ALA A 65 0.66 8.95 8.32
C ALA A 65 1.00 10.42 8.64
N ASP A 66 2.02 10.65 9.48
CA ASP A 66 2.52 12.01 9.78
C ASP A 66 3.06 12.73 8.52
N TYR A 67 3.44 11.98 7.48
CA TYR A 67 3.99 12.48 6.21
C TYR A 67 3.01 12.30 5.04
N LEU A 68 1.74 12.00 5.33
CA LEU A 68 0.75 11.70 4.28
C LEU A 68 0.59 12.86 3.30
N ALA A 69 0.59 14.10 3.79
CA ALA A 69 0.52 15.31 2.95
C ALA A 69 1.69 15.42 1.96
N ASP A 70 2.91 15.04 2.36
CA ASP A 70 4.08 15.06 1.48
C ASP A 70 3.97 13.98 0.39
N ILE A 71 3.44 12.81 0.74
CA ILE A 71 3.19 11.71 -0.19
C ILE A 71 2.11 12.09 -1.20
N GLU A 72 1.06 12.79 -0.75
CA GLU A 72 0.01 13.33 -1.63
C GLU A 72 0.58 14.37 -2.59
N ALA A 73 1.43 15.28 -2.12
CA ALA A 73 2.09 16.25 -2.98
C ALA A 73 2.92 15.58 -4.10
N LEU A 74 3.60 14.46 -3.80
CA LEU A 74 4.31 13.66 -4.80
C LEU A 74 3.37 12.93 -5.77
N TYR A 75 2.17 12.54 -5.34
CA TYR A 75 1.15 11.96 -6.21
C TYR A 75 0.55 13.00 -7.17
N GLU A 76 0.35 14.22 -6.69
CA GLU A 76 -0.20 15.34 -7.48
C GLU A 76 0.82 15.92 -8.48
N ASP A 77 2.11 15.73 -8.25
CA ASP A 77 3.15 16.13 -9.20
C ASP A 77 3.15 15.22 -10.46
N GLU A 78 2.62 15.74 -11.56
CA GLU A 78 2.59 15.05 -12.85
C GLU A 78 3.98 14.80 -13.45
N SER A 79 4.99 15.56 -13.04
CA SER A 79 6.38 15.40 -13.51
C SER A 79 7.11 14.26 -12.80
N PHE A 80 6.60 13.81 -11.66
CA PHE A 80 7.19 12.74 -10.89
C PHE A 80 6.87 11.37 -11.49
N ALA A 81 7.91 10.68 -11.97
CA ALA A 81 7.76 9.42 -12.71
C ALA A 81 7.02 8.32 -11.92
N GLU A 82 7.20 8.29 -10.59
CA GLU A 82 6.59 7.29 -9.71
C GLU A 82 5.39 7.82 -8.93
N ARG A 83 4.70 8.85 -9.44
CA ARG A 83 3.52 9.42 -8.75
C ARG A 83 2.46 8.37 -8.44
N GLN A 84 2.24 7.39 -9.33
CA GLN A 84 1.27 6.31 -9.09
C GLN A 84 1.65 5.43 -7.89
N LEU A 85 2.94 5.28 -7.59
CA LEU A 85 3.40 4.56 -6.40
C LEU A 85 3.11 5.38 -5.14
N ALA A 86 3.33 6.70 -5.18
CA ALA A 86 2.97 7.60 -4.08
C ALA A 86 1.47 7.52 -3.78
N GLY A 87 0.62 7.54 -4.82
CA GLY A 87 -0.83 7.33 -4.67
C GLY A 87 -1.16 5.98 -4.03
N PHE A 88 -0.45 4.92 -4.40
CA PHE A 88 -0.70 3.60 -3.82
C PHE A 88 -0.35 3.55 -2.33
N ILE A 89 0.76 4.19 -1.96
CA ILE A 89 1.18 4.32 -0.56
C ILE A 89 0.16 5.14 0.22
N ALA A 90 -0.27 6.30 -0.29
CA ALA A 90 -1.31 7.11 0.34
C ALA A 90 -2.60 6.29 0.57
N SER A 91 -3.04 5.54 -0.44
CA SER A 91 -4.19 4.64 -0.32
C SER A 91 -4.04 3.60 0.79
N ARG A 92 -2.85 3.00 0.92
CA ARG A 92 -2.53 2.03 1.96
C ARG A 92 -2.51 2.65 3.36
N VAL A 93 -2.06 3.90 3.49
CA VAL A 93 -2.11 4.62 4.76
C VAL A 93 -3.56 4.94 5.13
N TYR A 94 -4.34 5.51 4.21
CA TYR A 94 -5.77 5.77 4.43
C TYR A 94 -6.56 4.52 4.80
N PHE A 95 -6.20 3.37 4.22
CA PHE A 95 -6.78 2.09 4.61
C PHE A 95 -6.54 1.75 6.09
N HIS A 96 -5.34 2.00 6.63
CA HIS A 96 -5.03 1.80 8.05
C HIS A 96 -5.68 2.86 8.95
N LEU A 97 -5.95 4.05 8.42
CA LEU A 97 -6.75 5.10 9.08
C LEU A 97 -8.26 4.84 9.02
N GLU A 98 -8.69 3.74 8.40
CA GLU A 98 -10.09 3.37 8.18
C GLU A 98 -10.89 4.35 7.31
N GLU A 99 -10.21 5.28 6.65
CA GLU A 99 -10.76 6.25 5.70
C GLU A 99 -10.90 5.61 4.30
N TYR A 100 -11.81 4.65 4.18
CA TYR A 100 -11.93 3.82 2.98
C TYR A 100 -12.30 4.60 1.71
N GLY A 101 -12.98 5.75 1.84
CA GLY A 101 -13.36 6.60 0.72
C GLY A 101 -12.15 7.23 0.02
N GLU A 102 -11.27 7.87 0.81
CA GLU A 102 -10.02 8.43 0.28
C GLU A 102 -9.06 7.31 -0.13
N ALA A 103 -8.99 6.21 0.65
CA ALA A 103 -8.21 5.04 0.26
C ALA A 103 -8.60 4.55 -1.15
N LEU A 104 -9.90 4.39 -1.43
CA LEU A 104 -10.39 3.95 -2.73
C LEU A 104 -10.03 4.94 -3.84
N LYS A 105 -10.18 6.25 -3.61
CA LYS A 105 -9.85 7.29 -4.60
C LYS A 105 -8.39 7.23 -5.02
N PHE A 106 -7.47 7.12 -4.06
CA PHE A 106 -6.05 6.95 -4.35
C PHE A 106 -5.74 5.58 -4.98
N ALA A 107 -6.39 4.50 -4.55
CA ALA A 107 -6.22 3.16 -5.13
C ALA A 107 -6.53 3.14 -6.63
N LEU A 108 -7.67 3.73 -7.01
CA LEU A 108 -8.08 3.83 -8.41
C LEU A 108 -7.13 4.72 -9.23
N GLY A 109 -6.58 5.77 -8.62
CA GLY A 109 -5.57 6.65 -9.24
C GLY A 109 -4.18 6.03 -9.40
N SER A 110 -3.90 4.95 -8.67
CA SER A 110 -2.60 4.28 -8.64
C SER A 110 -2.33 3.36 -9.84
N GLY A 111 -3.33 3.17 -10.71
CA GLY A 111 -3.20 2.42 -11.96
C GLY A 111 -2.65 1.00 -11.74
N ASN A 112 -1.47 0.74 -12.31
CA ASN A 112 -0.86 -0.59 -12.32
C ASN A 112 -0.42 -1.09 -10.94
N TRP A 113 -0.29 -0.20 -9.95
CA TRP A 113 0.08 -0.58 -8.59
C TRP A 113 -1.09 -1.22 -7.82
N PHE A 114 -2.33 -0.92 -8.20
CA PHE A 114 -3.51 -1.51 -7.59
C PHE A 114 -3.90 -2.82 -8.29
N ASP A 115 -3.25 -3.92 -7.87
CA ASP A 115 -3.51 -5.25 -8.40
C ASP A 115 -4.72 -5.92 -7.73
N ILE A 116 -5.87 -5.88 -8.42
CA ILE A 116 -7.13 -6.48 -7.98
C ILE A 116 -7.11 -8.02 -7.93
N THR A 117 -6.10 -8.67 -8.52
CA THR A 117 -6.00 -10.13 -8.51
C THR A 117 -5.40 -10.64 -7.20
N GLN A 118 -4.75 -9.77 -6.42
CA GLN A 118 -4.17 -10.13 -5.14
C GLN A 118 -5.25 -10.45 -4.11
N LYS A 119 -5.07 -11.60 -3.46
CA LYS A 119 -5.94 -12.03 -2.36
C LYS A 119 -5.50 -11.40 -1.04
N SER A 120 -5.61 -10.08 -0.94
CA SER A 120 -5.34 -9.34 0.30
C SER A 120 -6.63 -8.79 0.91
N LEU A 121 -6.63 -8.60 2.23
CA LEU A 121 -7.75 -7.95 2.94
C LEU A 121 -7.98 -6.53 2.40
N TYR A 122 -6.89 -5.81 2.13
CA TYR A 122 -6.92 -4.50 1.51
C TYR A 122 -7.69 -4.51 0.18
N VAL A 123 -7.33 -5.38 -0.77
CA VAL A 123 -8.01 -5.46 -2.08
C VAL A 123 -9.47 -5.85 -1.92
N GLN A 124 -9.79 -6.82 -1.07
CA GLN A 124 -11.18 -7.23 -0.83
C GLN A 124 -12.03 -6.08 -0.27
N ARG A 125 -11.48 -5.31 0.67
CA ARG A 125 -12.16 -4.15 1.24
C ARG A 125 -12.35 -3.04 0.21
N MET A 126 -11.31 -2.71 -0.56
CA MET A 126 -11.39 -1.71 -1.63
C MET A 126 -12.41 -2.10 -2.71
N LEU A 127 -12.49 -3.38 -3.07
CA LEU A 127 -13.49 -3.87 -4.02
C LEU A 127 -14.92 -3.76 -3.48
N ALA A 128 -15.14 -4.11 -2.21
CA ALA A 128 -16.44 -3.95 -1.57
C ALA A 128 -16.87 -2.46 -1.57
N GLU A 129 -15.97 -1.58 -1.10
CA GLU A 129 -16.23 -0.13 -1.08
C GLU A 129 -16.49 0.43 -2.48
N CYS A 130 -15.77 -0.07 -3.49
CA CYS A 130 -15.96 0.34 -4.87
C CYS A 130 -17.34 -0.05 -5.41
N VAL A 131 -17.80 -1.27 -5.12
CA VAL A 131 -19.13 -1.74 -5.55
C VAL A 131 -20.23 -0.94 -4.85
N ASP A 132 -20.12 -0.76 -3.54
CA ASP A 132 -21.09 -0.01 -2.75
C ASP A 132 -21.18 1.45 -3.22
N THR A 133 -20.02 2.08 -3.44
CA THR A 133 -19.91 3.43 -3.99
C THR A 133 -20.52 3.54 -5.39
N PHE A 134 -20.27 2.55 -6.26
CA PHE A 134 -20.84 2.54 -7.61
C PHE A 134 -22.36 2.41 -7.60
N ILE A 135 -22.92 1.49 -6.81
CA ILE A 135 -24.37 1.30 -6.68
C ILE A 135 -25.01 2.60 -6.15
N ARG A 136 -24.45 3.17 -5.09
CA ARG A 136 -24.92 4.43 -4.49
C ARG A 136 -24.93 5.57 -5.50
N ASN A 137 -23.84 5.73 -6.27
CA ASN A 137 -23.75 6.77 -7.30
C ASN A 137 -24.74 6.54 -8.45
N GLY A 138 -24.91 5.29 -8.88
CA GLY A 138 -25.90 4.92 -9.90
C GLY A 138 -27.34 5.24 -9.47
N GLN A 139 -27.70 4.92 -8.22
CA GLN A 139 -29.01 5.24 -7.66
C GLN A 139 -29.24 6.75 -7.58
N ARG A 140 -28.25 7.54 -7.14
CA ARG A 140 -28.34 9.00 -7.12
C ARG A 140 -28.57 9.61 -8.49
N ALA A 141 -28.02 9.03 -9.55
CA ALA A 141 -28.28 9.48 -10.92
C ALA A 141 -29.65 9.03 -11.44
N PHE A 142 -30.06 7.81 -11.10
CA PHE A 142 -31.24 7.15 -11.65
C PHE A 142 -32.56 7.57 -11.00
N VAL A 143 -32.58 7.73 -9.67
CA VAL A 143 -33.81 8.05 -8.91
C VAL A 143 -34.41 9.41 -9.33
N PRO A 144 -33.63 10.51 -9.44
CA PRO A 144 -34.17 11.79 -9.90
C PRO A 144 -34.76 11.74 -11.32
N GLN A 145 -34.13 10.99 -12.22
CA GLN A 145 -34.61 10.83 -13.60
C GLN A 145 -35.94 10.08 -13.66
N GLN A 146 -36.13 9.06 -12.83
CA GLN A 146 -37.39 8.33 -12.77
C GLN A 146 -38.51 9.09 -12.08
N LEU A 147 -38.21 9.83 -11.02
CA LEU A 147 -39.17 10.74 -10.37
C LEU A 147 -39.63 11.82 -11.34
N ALA A 148 -38.70 12.42 -12.11
CA ALA A 148 -39.04 13.37 -13.16
C ALA A 148 -39.88 12.76 -14.29
N ALA A 149 -39.71 11.46 -14.57
CA ALA A 149 -40.51 10.70 -15.54
C ALA A 149 -41.84 10.18 -14.98
N GLY A 150 -42.24 10.56 -13.75
CA GLY A 150 -43.51 10.17 -13.14
C GLY A 150 -43.62 8.68 -12.75
N ARG A 151 -42.49 7.96 -12.69
CA ARG A 151 -42.47 6.56 -12.26
C ARG A 151 -42.29 6.47 -10.74
N GLN A 152 -43.08 5.61 -10.09
CA GLN A 152 -42.87 5.24 -8.69
C GLN A 152 -41.64 4.32 -8.60
N VAL A 153 -40.70 4.71 -7.75
CA VAL A 153 -39.47 3.96 -7.49
C VAL A 153 -39.39 3.66 -6.01
N SER A 154 -39.60 2.41 -5.64
CA SER A 154 -39.28 1.89 -4.31
C SER A 154 -37.84 1.41 -4.30
N VAL A 155 -36.90 2.33 -4.04
CA VAL A 155 -35.51 1.97 -3.70
C VAL A 155 -35.42 2.03 -2.17
N GLN A 156 -35.30 0.88 -1.51
CA GLN A 156 -34.80 0.85 -0.15
C GLN A 156 -33.34 1.29 -0.17
N LEU A 157 -33.08 2.51 0.27
CA LEU A 157 -31.73 2.92 0.66
C LEU A 157 -31.41 2.19 1.97
N PRO A 158 -30.25 1.52 2.11
CA PRO A 158 -29.74 1.23 3.43
C PRO A 158 -29.56 2.59 4.14
N GLU A 159 -30.21 2.76 5.28
CA GLU A 159 -29.93 3.86 6.20
C GLU A 159 -28.47 3.69 6.64
N ILE A 160 -27.58 4.45 6.00
CA ILE A 160 -26.23 4.62 6.53
C ILE A 160 -26.43 5.66 7.63
N ASP A 161 -26.31 5.24 8.87
CA ASP A 161 -26.13 6.13 10.00
C ASP A 161 -24.95 7.03 9.64
N MET A 162 -25.26 8.25 9.20
CA MET A 162 -24.31 9.34 9.27
C MET A 162 -24.13 9.53 10.77
N GLU A 163 -23.13 8.88 11.36
CA GLU A 163 -22.56 9.37 12.61
C GLU A 163 -22.19 10.82 12.31
N GLU A 164 -23.03 11.72 12.83
CA GLU A 164 -22.71 13.13 12.94
C GLU A 164 -21.35 13.20 13.62
N ASP A 165 -20.35 13.75 12.91
CA ASP A 165 -19.20 14.36 13.57
C ASP A 165 -19.76 15.40 14.56
N GLN A 166 -19.97 14.96 15.80
CA GLN A 166 -20.22 15.82 16.94
C GLN A 166 -18.86 16.14 17.57
N ASP A 167 -18.59 17.45 17.56
CA ASP A 167 -17.57 18.25 18.27
C ASP A 167 -16.23 18.53 17.55
#